data_AF-A0A960GAS1-F1
#
_entry.id   AF-A0A960GAS1-F1
#
_cell.length_a   1.000
_cell.length_b   1.000
_cell.length_c   1.000
_cell.angle_alpha   90.00
_cell.angle_beta   90.00
_cell.angle_gamma   90.00
#
_symmetry.space_group_name_H-M   'P 1'
#
loop_
_entity.id
_entity.type
_entity.pdbx_description
1 polymer ?
#
loop_
_entity_poly.entity_id
_entity_poly.type
_entity_poly.pdbx_seq_one_letter_code
_entity_poly.pdbx_strand_id
1 'polypeptide(L)'
;MSPRKSERIMNLAICLLMARRFIEKSQIRQVVEGYHDLTDAAFERTFERDKDELRAMGVPVETGSNNPLFPDEVGYRIRRKDFELPAIEFTPAETAALGLAATVWESATQAEQAVTALAKLRASGVDPDPARLAALAPSIGAREPAFASIWEATIDRTPVRFGYKGEPRRVEPWAMTYRRGAWYLLGLDRDKA
;
A
#
# COMPACT_ATOMS: atom_id res chain seq x y z
N MET A 1 4.46 -7.47 16.64
CA MET A 1 5.67 -8.18 16.17
C MET A 1 6.85 -7.22 16.33
N SER A 2 8.03 -7.65 16.79
CA SER A 2 9.19 -6.73 16.91
C SER A 2 9.74 -6.40 15.50
N PRO A 3 10.13 -5.14 15.21
CA PRO A 3 10.62 -4.74 13.87
C PRO A 3 11.72 -5.64 13.32
N ARG A 4 12.69 -6.01 14.17
CA ARG A 4 13.81 -6.91 13.81
C ARG A 4 13.36 -8.33 13.45
N LYS A 5 12.22 -8.78 13.99
CA LYS A 5 11.66 -10.10 13.69
C LYS A 5 11.01 -10.09 12.31
N SER A 6 10.21 -9.06 12.02
CA SER A 6 9.55 -8.92 10.72
C SER A 6 10.56 -8.80 9.58
N GLU A 7 11.60 -8.00 9.77
CA GLU A 7 12.71 -7.85 8.82
C GLU A 7 13.41 -9.18 8.56
N ARG A 8 13.73 -9.94 9.61
CA ARG A 8 14.37 -11.25 9.46
C ARG A 8 13.52 -12.26 8.68
N ILE A 9 12.22 -12.31 8.95
CA ILE A 9 11.29 -13.21 8.24
C ILE A 9 11.16 -12.80 6.78
N MET A 10 11.09 -11.49 6.50
CA MET A 10 11.09 -10.97 5.13
C MET A 10 12.38 -11.32 4.39
N ASN A 11 13.54 -11.12 5.03
CA ASN A 11 14.84 -11.46 4.47
C ASN A 11 14.98 -12.96 4.20
N LEU A 12 14.47 -13.81 5.10
CA LEU A 12 14.41 -15.26 4.87
C LEU A 12 13.53 -15.59 3.66
N ALA A 13 12.33 -15.01 3.56
CA ALA A 13 11.43 -15.24 2.43
C ALA A 13 12.09 -14.84 1.10
N ILE A 14 12.72 -13.66 1.04
CA ILE A 14 13.43 -13.17 -0.15
C ILE A 14 14.58 -14.13 -0.52
N CYS A 15 15.40 -14.52 0.46
CA CYS A 15 16.51 -15.46 0.26
C CYS A 15 16.04 -16.77 -0.37
N LEU A 16 14.98 -17.37 0.19
CA LEU A 16 14.44 -18.64 -0.29
C LEU A 16 13.69 -18.53 -1.61
N LEU A 17 13.06 -17.39 -1.91
CA LEU A 17 12.33 -17.13 -3.16
C LEU A 17 13.28 -16.86 -4.33
N MET A 18 14.41 -16.18 -4.09
CA MET A 18 15.43 -15.92 -5.11
C MET A 18 16.29 -17.15 -5.42
N ALA A 19 16.26 -18.16 -4.56
CA ALA A 19 17.02 -19.39 -4.70
C ALA A 19 16.58 -20.21 -5.93
N ARG A 20 17.50 -20.42 -6.88
CA ARG A 20 17.25 -21.32 -8.04
C ARG A 20 17.32 -22.80 -7.68
N ARG A 21 18.07 -23.14 -6.64
CA ARG A 21 18.31 -24.49 -6.11
C ARG A 21 18.08 -24.51 -4.61
N PHE A 22 18.00 -25.67 -3.97
CA PHE A 22 17.90 -25.73 -2.51
C PHE A 22 19.13 -25.08 -1.87
N ILE A 23 18.92 -24.26 -0.83
CA ILE A 23 19.99 -23.61 -0.08
C ILE A 23 20.07 -24.24 1.30
N GLU A 24 21.28 -24.59 1.74
CA GLU A 24 21.51 -25.21 3.05
C GLU A 24 21.37 -24.21 4.20
N LYS A 25 21.10 -24.71 5.41
CA LYS A 25 20.98 -23.87 6.61
C LYS A 25 22.23 -23.02 6.87
N SER A 26 23.41 -23.59 6.63
CA SER A 26 24.71 -22.92 6.81
C SER A 26 24.82 -21.66 5.95
N GLN A 27 24.38 -21.73 4.69
CA GLN A 27 24.36 -20.62 3.75
C GLN A 27 23.28 -19.60 4.11
N ILE A 28 22.08 -20.06 4.50
CA ILE A 28 20.99 -19.17 4.94
C ILE A 28 21.45 -18.33 6.15
N ARG A 29 22.15 -18.94 7.11
CA ARG A 29 22.67 -18.26 8.30
C ARG A 29 23.64 -17.12 7.96
N GLN A 30 24.43 -17.28 6.89
CA GLN A 30 25.39 -16.25 6.45
C GLN A 30 24.71 -15.10 5.71
N VAL A 31 23.65 -15.38 4.95
CA VAL A 31 23.00 -14.40 4.07
C VAL A 31 21.90 -13.61 4.78
N VAL A 32 21.17 -14.22 5.72
CA VAL A 32 20.03 -13.59 6.37
C VAL A 32 20.47 -12.82 7.61
N GLU A 33 20.28 -11.51 7.57
CA GLU A 33 20.54 -10.63 8.70
C GLU A 33 19.71 -11.02 9.93
N GLY A 34 20.35 -11.06 11.10
CA GLY A 34 19.76 -11.56 12.34
C GLY A 34 19.99 -13.05 12.64
N TYR A 35 20.65 -13.81 11.75
CA TYR A 35 21.11 -15.18 12.02
C TYR A 35 22.61 -15.33 12.29
N HIS A 36 23.45 -14.44 11.77
CA HIS A 36 24.91 -14.54 11.84
C HIS A 36 25.45 -14.61 13.28
N ASP A 37 24.96 -13.75 14.18
CA ASP A 37 25.42 -13.63 15.56
C ASP A 37 24.81 -14.68 16.53
N LEU A 38 23.87 -15.49 16.06
CA LEU A 38 23.23 -16.49 16.91
C LEU A 38 24.19 -17.65 17.16
N THR A 39 24.11 -18.26 18.35
CA THR A 39 24.73 -19.56 18.58
C THR A 39 24.01 -20.65 17.78
N ASP A 40 24.64 -21.80 17.53
CA ASP A 40 24.08 -22.87 16.70
C ASP A 40 22.69 -23.32 17.20
N ALA A 41 22.55 -23.54 18.51
CA ALA A 41 21.29 -23.94 19.12
C ALA A 41 20.22 -22.84 19.11
N ALA A 42 20.62 -21.56 19.07
CA ALA A 42 19.70 -20.43 18.96
C ALA A 42 19.26 -20.22 17.51
N PHE A 43 20.19 -20.35 16.56
CA PHE A 43 19.92 -20.32 15.14
C PHE A 43 18.91 -21.40 14.76
N GLU A 44 19.15 -22.66 15.14
CA GLU A 44 18.27 -23.77 14.77
C GLU A 44 16.82 -23.55 15.25
N ARG A 45 16.64 -23.19 16.53
CA ARG A 45 15.30 -22.86 17.06
C ARG A 45 14.66 -21.65 16.37
N THR A 46 15.45 -20.62 16.07
CA THR A 46 14.93 -19.40 15.45
C THR A 46 14.54 -19.64 14.00
N PHE A 47 15.36 -20.39 13.25
CA PHE A 47 15.11 -20.76 11.87
C PHE A 47 13.86 -21.64 11.74
N GLU A 48 13.71 -22.66 12.59
CA GLU A 48 12.50 -23.50 12.59
C GLU A 48 11.25 -22.68 12.90
N ARG A 49 11.32 -21.77 13.89
CA ARG A 49 10.20 -20.87 14.19
C ARG A 49 9.87 -19.92 13.03
N ASP A 50 10.86 -19.27 12.44
CA ASP A 50 10.64 -18.32 11.35
C ASP A 50 10.09 -19.04 10.09
N LYS A 51 10.51 -20.29 9.85
CA LYS A 51 9.94 -21.16 8.81
C LYS A 51 8.48 -21.50 9.07
N ASP A 52 8.12 -21.80 10.32
CA ASP A 52 6.73 -22.05 10.69
C ASP A 52 5.86 -20.78 10.57
N GLU A 53 6.43 -19.61 10.86
CA GLU A 53 5.75 -18.34 10.62
C GLU A 53 5.51 -18.07 9.13
N LEU A 54 6.49 -18.37 8.26
CA LEU A 54 6.29 -18.32 6.81
C LEU A 54 5.15 -19.25 6.37
N ARG A 55 5.12 -20.48 6.88
CA ARG A 55 4.04 -21.45 6.58
C ARG A 55 2.68 -20.98 7.06
N ALA A 56 2.61 -20.40 8.26
CA ALA A 56 1.37 -19.83 8.80
C ALA A 56 0.84 -18.67 7.93
N MET A 57 1.71 -17.97 7.21
CA MET A 57 1.34 -16.94 6.23
C MET A 57 1.03 -17.51 4.83
N GLY A 58 1.01 -18.83 4.66
CA GLY A 58 0.73 -19.49 3.38
C GLY A 58 1.94 -19.58 2.44
N VAL A 59 3.15 -19.28 2.91
CA VAL A 59 4.37 -19.36 2.09
C VAL A 59 4.86 -20.82 2.00
N PRO A 60 4.93 -21.43 0.79
CA PRO A 60 5.28 -22.84 0.65
C PRO A 60 6.80 -23.04 0.69
N VAL A 61 7.34 -23.19 1.90
CA VAL A 61 8.76 -23.53 2.09
C VAL A 61 8.99 -25.02 1.85
N GLU A 62 9.71 -25.34 0.78
CA GLU A 62 10.14 -26.70 0.45
C GLU A 62 11.39 -27.11 1.23
N THR A 63 11.51 -28.40 1.49
CA THR A 63 12.72 -29.03 2.04
C THR A 63 13.12 -30.17 1.11
N GLY A 64 14.38 -30.22 0.71
CA GLY A 64 14.89 -31.22 -0.24
C GLY A 64 16.40 -31.18 -0.34
N SER A 65 16.97 -31.94 -1.28
CA SER A 65 18.41 -31.94 -1.57
C SER A 65 18.64 -31.63 -3.04
N ASN A 66 19.79 -31.02 -3.35
CA ASN A 66 20.24 -30.84 -4.73
C ASN A 66 20.90 -32.09 -5.31
N ASN A 67 21.27 -33.07 -4.47
CA ASN A 67 21.95 -34.28 -4.89
C ASN A 67 21.14 -35.53 -4.50
N PRO A 68 20.59 -36.28 -5.48
CA PRO A 68 19.87 -37.53 -5.21
C PRO A 68 20.71 -38.61 -4.51
N LEU A 69 22.04 -38.55 -4.64
CA LEU A 69 22.97 -39.51 -4.03
C LEU A 69 23.37 -39.12 -2.60
N PHE A 70 23.18 -37.85 -2.21
CA PHE A 70 23.44 -37.34 -0.86
C PHE A 70 22.17 -36.65 -0.33
N PRO A 71 21.14 -37.43 0.06
CA PRO A 71 19.90 -36.90 0.62
C PRO A 71 20.09 -36.18 1.96
N ASP A 72 21.24 -36.38 2.61
CA ASP A 72 21.59 -35.80 3.90
C ASP A 72 21.92 -34.29 3.82
N GLU A 73 22.23 -33.78 2.61
CA GLU A 73 22.42 -32.35 2.34
C GLU A 73 21.06 -31.64 2.22
N VAL A 74 20.41 -31.44 3.38
CA VAL A 74 19.10 -30.81 3.46
C VAL A 74 19.20 -29.31 3.18
N GLY A 75 18.48 -28.87 2.15
CA GLY A 75 18.30 -27.46 1.82
C GLY A 75 16.83 -27.05 1.69
N TYR A 76 16.64 -25.73 1.55
CA TYR A 76 15.35 -25.07 1.60
C TYR A 76 15.18 -24.13 0.41
N ARG A 77 13.94 -23.97 -0.05
CA ARG A 77 13.59 -23.08 -1.17
C ARG A 77 12.11 -22.76 -1.15
N ILE A 78 11.73 -21.61 -1.70
CA ILE A 78 10.34 -21.31 -2.07
C ILE A 78 10.23 -21.39 -3.58
N ARG A 79 9.31 -22.23 -4.09
CA ARG A 79 9.01 -22.26 -5.53
C ARG A 79 8.17 -21.05 -5.89
N ARG A 80 8.73 -20.20 -6.75
CA ARG A 80 8.06 -18.99 -7.25
C ARG A 80 6.64 -19.25 -7.77
N LYS A 81 6.46 -20.31 -8.57
CA LYS A 81 5.14 -20.72 -9.09
C LYS A 81 4.09 -21.07 -8.03
N ASP A 82 4.53 -21.51 -6.85
CA ASP A 82 3.65 -21.95 -5.76
C ASP A 82 3.43 -20.79 -4.75
N PHE A 83 4.26 -19.75 -4.81
CA PHE A 83 4.18 -18.54 -3.99
C PHE A 83 3.46 -17.38 -4.70
N GLU A 84 3.64 -17.23 -6.02
CA GLU A 84 2.99 -16.19 -6.79
C GLU A 84 1.49 -16.46 -6.91
N LEU A 85 0.70 -15.41 -6.70
CA LEU A 85 -0.72 -15.46 -6.97
C LEU A 85 -0.94 -15.67 -8.48
N PRO A 86 -1.88 -16.55 -8.87
CA PRO A 86 -2.31 -16.61 -10.26
C PRO A 86 -2.90 -15.27 -10.69
N ALA A 87 -3.13 -15.08 -11.98
CA ALA A 87 -3.84 -13.88 -12.46
C ALA A 87 -5.18 -13.75 -11.71
N ILE A 88 -5.38 -12.62 -11.02
CA ILE A 88 -6.61 -12.30 -10.32
C ILE A 88 -7.40 -11.34 -11.20
N GLU A 89 -8.65 -11.69 -11.47
CA GLU A 89 -9.60 -10.77 -12.09
C GLU A 89 -10.36 -10.02 -10.98
N PHE A 90 -10.43 -8.70 -11.11
CA PHE A 90 -11.15 -7.84 -10.18
C PHE A 90 -12.40 -7.30 -10.84
N THR A 91 -13.49 -7.22 -10.08
CA THR A 91 -14.66 -6.45 -10.49
C THR A 91 -14.33 -4.94 -10.55
N PRO A 92 -15.15 -4.12 -11.23
CA PRO A 92 -14.97 -2.67 -11.22
C PRO A 92 -14.97 -2.05 -9.81
N ALA A 93 -15.79 -2.58 -8.91
CA ALA A 93 -15.88 -2.11 -7.52
C ALA A 93 -14.61 -2.44 -6.72
N GLU A 94 -14.09 -3.65 -6.84
CA GLU A 94 -12.83 -4.05 -6.19
C GLU A 94 -11.64 -3.27 -6.74
N THR A 95 -11.61 -3.03 -8.06
CA THR A 95 -10.58 -2.20 -8.70
C THR A 95 -10.61 -0.76 -8.15
N ALA A 96 -11.80 -0.18 -7.97
CA ALA A 96 -11.95 1.13 -7.35
C ALA A 96 -11.49 1.13 -5.88
N ALA A 97 -11.82 0.10 -5.12
CA ALA A 97 -11.38 -0.06 -3.73
C ALA A 97 -9.86 -0.19 -3.62
N LEU A 98 -9.22 -0.97 -4.50
CA LEU A 98 -7.76 -1.07 -4.58
C LEU A 98 -7.11 0.27 -4.98
N GLY A 99 -7.73 1.01 -5.90
CA GLY A 99 -7.26 2.36 -6.26
C GLY A 99 -7.28 3.33 -5.09
N LEU A 100 -8.33 3.31 -4.26
CA LEU A 100 -8.41 4.09 -3.02
C LEU A 100 -7.37 3.63 -1.99
N ALA A 101 -7.22 2.32 -1.80
CA ALA A 101 -6.22 1.77 -0.89
C ALA A 101 -4.79 2.17 -1.31
N ALA A 102 -4.48 2.14 -2.60
CA ALA A 102 -3.19 2.56 -3.15
C ALA A 102 -2.92 4.06 -2.90
N THR A 103 -3.93 4.92 -3.03
CA THR A 103 -3.76 6.35 -2.75
C THR A 103 -3.59 6.64 -1.26
N VAL A 104 -4.29 5.91 -0.39
CA VAL A 104 -4.07 6.00 1.06
C VAL A 104 -2.65 5.56 1.40
N TRP A 105 -2.19 4.44 0.86
CA TRP A 105 -0.82 3.95 1.07
C TRP A 105 0.22 4.95 0.59
N GLU A 106 0.08 5.47 -0.64
CA GLU A 106 0.98 6.49 -1.18
C GLU A 106 1.02 7.73 -0.28
N SER A 107 -0.14 8.24 0.15
CA SER A 107 -0.21 9.37 1.07
C SER A 107 0.47 9.10 2.41
N ALA A 108 0.33 7.88 2.95
CA ALA A 108 0.95 7.49 4.21
C ALA A 108 2.48 7.41 4.09
N THR A 109 3.00 6.86 3.00
CA THR A 109 4.45 6.82 2.73
C THR A 109 5.05 8.23 2.53
N GLN A 110 4.34 9.11 1.82
CA GLN A 110 4.76 10.51 1.66
C GLN A 110 4.71 11.26 2.99
N ALA A 111 3.72 10.99 3.84
CA ALA A 111 3.60 11.61 5.16
C ALA A 111 4.80 11.27 6.05
N GLU A 112 5.27 10.02 6.06
CA GLU A 112 6.47 9.61 6.81
C GLU A 112 7.74 10.34 6.34
N GLN A 113 7.91 10.45 5.02
CA GLN A 113 9.02 11.20 4.43
C GLN A 113 8.91 12.70 4.72
N ALA A 114 7.71 13.27 4.67
CA ALA A 114 7.45 14.67 5.00
C ALA A 114 7.78 14.95 6.47
N VAL A 115 7.33 14.11 7.40
CA VAL A 115 7.67 14.23 8.84
C VAL A 115 9.19 14.25 9.04
N THR A 116 9.92 13.36 8.37
CA THR A 116 11.39 13.32 8.43
C THR A 116 12.03 14.58 7.84
N ALA A 117 11.53 15.08 6.71
CA ALA A 117 12.01 16.31 6.10
C ALA A 117 11.73 17.55 6.97
N LEU A 118 10.55 17.63 7.57
CA LEU A 118 10.17 18.70 8.50
C LEU A 118 11.04 18.69 9.75
N ALA A 119 11.35 17.51 10.29
CA ALA A 119 12.30 17.37 11.39
C ALA A 119 13.70 17.88 11.02
N LYS A 120 14.18 17.61 9.81
CA LYS A 120 15.46 18.13 9.30
C LYS A 120 15.46 19.64 9.08
N LEU A 121 14.37 20.21 8.56
CA LEU A 121 14.20 21.65 8.40
C LEU A 121 14.21 22.37 9.76
N ARG A 122 13.47 21.84 10.74
CA ARG A 122 13.45 22.37 12.11
C ARG A 122 14.80 22.29 12.81
N ALA A 123 15.51 21.16 12.65
CA ALA A 123 16.88 21.02 13.15
C ALA A 123 17.86 22.02 12.50
N SER A 124 17.54 22.50 11.29
CA SER A 124 18.29 23.53 10.57
C SER A 124 17.76 24.96 10.84
N GLY A 125 16.88 25.14 11.83
CA GLY A 125 16.32 26.42 12.24
C GLY A 125 15.18 26.96 11.37
N VAL A 126 14.68 26.17 10.41
CA VAL A 126 13.53 26.53 9.56
C VAL A 126 12.28 25.87 10.13
N ASP A 127 11.29 26.66 10.55
CA ASP A 127 9.99 26.14 10.99
C ASP A 127 8.91 26.39 9.92
N PRO A 128 8.62 25.39 9.06
CA PRO A 128 7.68 25.54 7.97
C PRO A 128 6.22 25.55 8.46
N ASP A 129 5.42 26.47 7.89
CA ASP A 129 4.01 26.67 8.20
C ASP A 129 3.17 25.41 7.90
N PRO A 130 2.52 24.80 8.91
CA PRO A 130 1.66 23.62 8.75
C PRO A 130 0.50 23.84 7.76
N ALA A 131 -0.04 25.06 7.68
CA ALA A 131 -1.16 25.37 6.81
C ALA A 131 -0.76 25.34 5.32
N ARG A 132 0.46 25.79 5.01
CA ARG A 132 1.01 25.74 3.64
C ARG A 132 1.36 24.31 3.21
N LEU A 133 1.79 23.48 4.15
CA LEU A 133 2.07 22.06 3.89
C LEU A 133 0.79 21.26 3.63
N ALA A 134 -0.28 21.52 4.38
CA ALA A 134 -1.59 20.90 4.16
C ALA A 134 -2.19 21.24 2.79
N ALA A 135 -1.92 22.44 2.25
CA ALA A 135 -2.35 22.84 0.92
C ALA A 135 -1.66 22.05 -0.21
N LEU A 136 -0.45 21.54 0.03
CA LEU A 136 0.36 20.77 -0.92
C LEU A 136 0.04 19.27 -0.93
N ALA A 137 -0.74 18.77 0.05
CA ALA A 137 -1.09 17.36 0.10
C ALA A 137 -1.99 16.98 -1.09
N PRO A 138 -1.67 15.93 -1.87
CA PRO A 138 -2.60 15.37 -2.84
C PRO A 138 -3.82 14.83 -2.08
N SER A 139 -4.97 15.43 -2.32
CA SER A 139 -6.24 15.02 -1.72
C SER A 139 -7.18 14.64 -2.85
N ILE A 140 -7.53 13.35 -2.91
CA ILE A 140 -8.77 12.94 -3.57
C ILE A 140 -9.87 13.23 -2.55
N GLY A 141 -10.34 14.47 -2.56
CA GLY A 141 -11.37 14.95 -1.67
C GLY A 141 -12.05 16.15 -2.31
N ALA A 142 -13.37 16.22 -2.20
CA ALA A 142 -14.11 17.38 -2.64
C ALA A 142 -13.80 18.56 -1.71
N ARG A 143 -12.74 19.33 -2.03
CA ARG A 143 -12.37 20.57 -1.32
C ARG A 143 -13.41 21.68 -1.47
N GLU A 144 -14.39 21.51 -2.36
CA GLU A 144 -15.45 22.47 -2.60
C GLU A 144 -16.45 22.44 -1.42
N PRO A 145 -16.59 23.53 -0.64
CA PRO A 145 -17.51 23.58 0.50
C PRO A 145 -18.96 23.25 0.13
N ALA A 146 -19.37 23.56 -1.11
CA ALA A 146 -20.69 23.26 -1.61
C ALA A 146 -20.89 21.79 -2.05
N PHE A 147 -19.84 20.96 -2.06
CA PHE A 147 -19.92 19.59 -2.62
C PHE A 147 -21.01 18.76 -1.97
N ALA A 148 -21.03 18.69 -0.63
CA ALA A 148 -22.01 17.88 0.09
C ALA A 148 -23.45 18.32 -0.21
N SER A 149 -23.70 19.63 -0.22
CA SER A 149 -25.04 20.18 -0.51
C SER A 149 -25.48 19.92 -1.96
N ILE A 150 -24.57 20.03 -2.93
CA ILE A 150 -24.89 19.74 -4.34
C ILE A 150 -25.06 18.23 -4.57
N TRP A 151 -24.26 17.41 -3.89
CA TRP A 151 -24.34 15.95 -3.93
C TRP A 151 -25.69 15.46 -3.41
N GLU A 152 -26.10 15.92 -2.23
CA GLU A 152 -27.39 15.63 -1.61
C GLU A 152 -28.54 16.08 -2.53
N ALA A 153 -28.50 17.31 -3.04
CA ALA A 153 -29.50 17.80 -3.97
C ALA A 153 -29.57 16.99 -5.29
N THR A 154 -28.45 16.42 -5.74
CA THR A 154 -28.40 15.53 -6.92
C THR A 154 -29.09 14.20 -6.65
N ILE A 155 -28.86 13.62 -5.46
CA ILE A 155 -29.53 12.38 -5.03
C ILE A 155 -31.03 12.62 -4.89
N ASP A 156 -31.41 13.69 -4.21
CA ASP A 156 -32.81 14.01 -3.90
C ASP A 156 -33.55 14.69 -5.06
N ARG A 157 -32.88 14.89 -6.21
CA ARG A 157 -33.42 15.59 -7.38
C ARG A 157 -33.99 16.97 -7.04
N THR A 158 -33.37 17.65 -6.08
CA THR A 158 -33.80 18.97 -5.60
C THR A 158 -33.15 20.06 -6.45
N PRO A 159 -33.91 20.99 -7.07
CA PRO A 159 -33.34 22.11 -7.80
C PRO A 159 -32.47 23.00 -6.90
N VAL A 160 -31.30 23.39 -7.40
CA VAL A 160 -30.34 24.21 -6.64
C VAL A 160 -30.17 25.59 -7.26
N ARG A 161 -29.85 26.59 -6.42
CA ARG A 161 -29.54 27.96 -6.85
C ARG A 161 -28.17 28.38 -6.35
N PHE A 162 -27.31 28.84 -7.25
CA PHE A 162 -25.96 29.30 -6.92
C PHE A 162 -25.49 30.41 -7.88
N GLY A 163 -24.44 31.15 -7.51
CA GLY A 163 -23.81 32.12 -8.39
C GLY A 163 -22.77 31.44 -9.30
N TYR A 164 -22.80 31.74 -10.60
CA TYR A 164 -21.84 31.22 -11.56
C TYR A 164 -21.40 32.30 -12.55
N LYS A 165 -20.10 32.65 -12.51
CA LYS A 165 -19.51 33.74 -13.32
C LYS A 165 -20.23 35.08 -13.16
N GLY A 166 -20.61 35.42 -11.91
CA GLY A 166 -21.29 36.67 -11.57
C GLY A 166 -22.80 36.67 -11.76
N GLU A 167 -23.37 35.59 -12.33
CA GLU A 167 -24.81 35.49 -12.61
C GLU A 167 -25.46 34.41 -11.73
N PRO A 168 -26.66 34.63 -11.18
CA PRO A 168 -27.41 33.57 -10.52
C PRO A 168 -27.84 32.51 -11.53
N ARG A 169 -27.77 31.23 -11.13
CA ARG A 169 -28.24 30.08 -11.90
C ARG A 169 -29.17 29.22 -11.06
N ARG A 170 -30.25 28.71 -11.66
CA ARG A 170 -31.10 27.66 -11.13
C ARG A 170 -30.94 26.40 -11.98
N VAL A 171 -30.45 25.34 -11.36
CA VAL A 171 -30.14 24.08 -12.06
C VAL A 171 -30.93 22.93 -11.44
N GLU A 172 -31.54 22.11 -12.28
CA GLU A 172 -32.02 20.79 -11.88
C GLU A 172 -30.87 19.79 -11.98
N PRO A 173 -30.34 19.28 -10.86
CA PRO A 173 -29.16 18.43 -10.88
C PRO A 173 -29.49 17.05 -11.45
N TRP A 174 -28.66 16.60 -12.39
CA TRP A 174 -28.76 15.26 -12.99
C TRP A 174 -27.63 14.34 -12.52
N ALA A 175 -26.40 14.85 -12.47
CA ALA A 175 -25.23 14.10 -12.05
C ALA A 175 -24.08 15.03 -11.63
N MET A 176 -23.21 14.53 -10.76
CA MET A 176 -21.90 15.14 -10.50
C MET A 176 -20.80 14.26 -11.10
N THR A 177 -19.81 14.88 -11.75
CA THR A 177 -18.66 14.17 -12.36
C THR A 177 -17.34 14.82 -12.00
N TYR A 178 -16.27 14.03 -11.97
CA TYR A 178 -14.92 14.50 -11.70
C TYR A 178 -14.08 14.43 -12.97
N ARG A 179 -13.50 15.57 -13.39
CA ARG A 179 -12.67 15.64 -14.60
C ARG A 179 -11.55 16.65 -14.39
N ARG A 180 -10.31 16.30 -14.78
CA ARG A 180 -9.14 17.22 -14.73
C ARG A 180 -8.97 17.95 -13.38
N GLY A 181 -9.15 17.25 -12.26
CA GLY A 181 -8.92 17.84 -10.94
C GLY A 181 -10.14 18.55 -10.33
N ALA A 182 -11.26 18.69 -11.04
CA ALA A 182 -12.42 19.45 -10.60
C ALA A 182 -13.72 18.64 -10.66
N TRP A 183 -14.63 18.94 -9.72
CA TRP A 183 -16.01 18.47 -9.74
C TRP A 183 -16.88 19.37 -10.63
N TYR A 184 -17.75 18.75 -11.41
CA TYR A 184 -18.71 19.41 -12.29
C TYR A 184 -20.11 18.93 -11.97
N LEU A 185 -21.06 19.86 -11.90
CA LEU A 185 -22.48 19.58 -11.88
C LEU A 185 -23.02 19.57 -13.32
N LEU A 186 -23.69 18.50 -13.68
CA LEU A 186 -24.46 18.36 -14.91
C LEU A 186 -25.94 18.45 -14.55
N GLY A 187 -26.71 19.24 -15.31
CA GLY A 187 -28.12 19.46 -15.03
C GLY A 187 -28.78 20.39 -16.05
N LEU A 188 -30.10 20.53 -15.94
CA LEU A 188 -30.87 21.49 -16.73
C LEU A 188 -30.78 22.88 -16.10
N ASP A 189 -30.17 23.83 -16.82
CA ASP A 189 -30.17 25.24 -16.43
C ASP A 189 -31.50 25.89 -16.82
N ARG A 190 -32.35 26.17 -15.81
CA ARG A 190 -33.69 26.76 -16.02
C ARG A 190 -33.63 28.21 -16.48
N ASP A 191 -32.49 28.88 -16.33
CA ASP A 191 -32.34 30.28 -16.71
C ASP A 191 -31.79 30.43 -18.16
N LYS A 192 -31.51 29.30 -18.84
CA LYS A 192 -31.06 29.24 -20.24
C LYS A 192 -31.94 28.36 -21.14
N ALA A 193 -32.93 27.68 -20.57
CA ALA A 193 -33.87 26.82 -21.28
C ALA A 193 -34.95 27.62 -22.02
#